data_AF-A0A9R0W6U7-F1
#
_entry.id   AF-A0A9R0W6U7-F1
#
_cell.length_a   1.000
_cell.length_b   1.000
_cell.length_c   1.000
_cell.angle_alpha   90.00
_cell.angle_beta   90.00
_cell.angle_gamma   90.00
#
_symmetry.space_group_name_H-M   'P 1'
#
loop_
_entity.id
_entity.type
_entity.pdbx_description
1 polymer ?
#
loop_
_entity_poly.entity_id
_entity_poly.type
_entity_poly.pdbx_seq_one_letter_code
_entity_poly.pdbx_strand_id
1 'polypeptide(L)'
;MDPLAVLRDYAARGDLDKIIFNGDDVLFGDDYTFPANAPTAFTSKQSGRPYPLSAADAAPSAAGRGHEPSSTAAVSLSNPKLDKHGLGDGFVPIILVPSASQTLITIYNVRDFLEDFVFVPSDDKMRAMKGSPKPECVTLHKKHVRGAAGPVAFEVRDKPASLKADDWARVVAVFVLGKEWQFKDWPFKGHVDIFNKGLPL
;
A
#
# COMPACT_ATOMS: atom_id res chain seq x y z
N MET A 1 -23.97 -13.69 18.65
CA MET A 1 -22.93 -12.80 19.19
C MET A 1 -22.82 -11.60 18.25
N ASP A 2 -22.44 -10.41 18.74
CA ASP A 2 -22.24 -9.23 17.87
C ASP A 2 -20.96 -9.39 17.03
N PRO A 3 -20.95 -9.05 15.72
CA PRO A 3 -19.78 -9.26 14.87
C PRO A 3 -18.54 -8.49 15.30
N LEU A 4 -18.67 -7.31 15.91
CA LEU A 4 -17.53 -6.57 16.44
C LEU A 4 -16.96 -7.21 17.71
N ALA A 5 -17.81 -7.79 18.55
CA ALA A 5 -17.37 -8.56 19.71
C ALA A 5 -16.55 -9.77 19.27
N VAL A 6 -17.00 -10.50 18.23
CA VAL A 6 -16.24 -11.62 17.64
C VAL A 6 -14.91 -11.11 17.06
N LEU A 7 -14.92 -10.03 16.29
CA LEU A 7 -13.71 -9.42 15.73
C LEU A 7 -12.72 -8.99 16.80
N ARG A 8 -13.19 -8.35 17.87
CA ARG A 8 -12.36 -7.95 19.01
C ARG A 8 -11.73 -9.15 19.70
N ASP A 9 -12.49 -10.22 19.88
CA ASP A 9 -12.02 -11.44 20.52
C ASP A 9 -10.95 -12.15 19.66
N TYR A 10 -11.13 -12.22 18.35
CA TYR A 10 -10.11 -12.73 17.41
C TYR A 10 -8.85 -11.85 17.40
N ALA A 11 -9.01 -10.52 17.40
CA ALA A 11 -7.89 -9.58 17.51
C ALA A 11 -7.12 -9.75 18.83
N ALA A 12 -7.83 -9.91 19.95
CA ALA A 12 -7.23 -10.09 21.27
C ALA A 12 -6.43 -11.41 21.40
N ARG A 13 -6.82 -12.44 20.63
CA ARG A 13 -6.12 -13.73 20.57
C ARG A 13 -4.99 -13.77 19.53
N GLY A 14 -4.88 -12.77 18.66
CA GLY A 14 -3.94 -12.78 17.54
C GLY A 14 -4.34 -13.70 16.39
N ASP A 15 -5.62 -14.07 16.31
CA ASP A 15 -6.18 -15.03 15.34
C ASP A 15 -6.74 -14.33 14.07
N LEU A 16 -6.29 -13.11 13.77
CA LEU A 16 -6.84 -12.32 12.65
C LEU A 16 -6.66 -13.01 11.29
N ASP A 17 -5.64 -13.85 11.15
CA ASP A 17 -5.36 -14.68 9.97
C ASP A 17 -6.43 -15.76 9.71
N LYS A 18 -7.26 -16.08 10.70
CA LYS A 18 -8.38 -17.02 10.58
C LYS A 18 -9.69 -16.35 10.13
N ILE A 19 -9.67 -15.04 9.92
CA ILE A 19 -10.83 -14.29 9.41
C ILE A 19 -10.75 -14.28 7.89
N ILE A 20 -11.80 -14.75 7.22
CA ILE A 20 -11.89 -14.84 5.76
C ILE A 20 -12.98 -13.89 5.27
N PHE A 21 -12.61 -12.93 4.43
CA PHE A 21 -13.54 -12.07 3.71
C PHE A 21 -13.90 -12.72 2.38
N ASN A 22 -15.13 -13.20 2.25
CA ASN A 22 -15.63 -13.94 1.09
C ASN A 22 -16.80 -13.21 0.43
N GLY A 23 -16.48 -12.11 -0.28
CA GLY A 23 -17.47 -11.31 -1.01
C GLY A 23 -18.54 -10.72 -0.09
N ASP A 24 -19.69 -11.38 -0.02
CA ASP A 24 -20.85 -10.95 0.77
C ASP A 24 -20.78 -11.40 2.24
N ASP A 25 -19.83 -12.26 2.61
CA ASP A 25 -19.71 -12.83 3.96
C ASP A 25 -18.32 -12.63 4.57
N VAL A 26 -18.28 -12.59 5.90
CA VAL A 26 -17.06 -12.58 6.74
C VAL A 26 -17.13 -13.79 7.66
N LEU A 27 -16.18 -14.72 7.49
CA LEU A 27 -16.07 -15.94 8.28
C LEU A 27 -15.02 -15.75 9.37
N PHE A 28 -15.35 -16.13 10.60
CA PHE A 28 -14.44 -16.13 11.74
C PHE A 28 -14.18 -17.58 12.14
N GLY A 29 -13.13 -18.17 11.57
CA GLY A 29 -12.91 -19.61 11.64
C GLY A 29 -14.12 -20.39 11.11
N ASP A 30 -14.45 -21.50 11.79
CA ASP A 30 -15.63 -22.32 11.50
C ASP A 30 -16.83 -21.98 12.41
N ASP A 31 -16.65 -21.04 13.34
CA ASP A 31 -17.60 -20.79 14.44
C ASP A 31 -18.66 -19.73 14.10
N TYR A 32 -18.29 -18.73 13.31
CA TYR A 32 -19.19 -17.61 12.99
C TYR A 32 -19.08 -17.15 11.54
N THR A 33 -20.22 -16.77 10.97
CA THR A 33 -20.32 -16.13 9.66
C THR A 33 -21.27 -14.95 9.76
N PHE A 34 -20.87 -13.81 9.20
CA PHE A 34 -21.66 -12.59 9.19
C PHE A 34 -21.66 -11.94 7.81
N PRO A 35 -22.75 -11.27 7.40
CA PRO A 35 -22.74 -10.49 6.18
C PRO A 35 -21.68 -9.39 6.20
N ALA A 36 -20.95 -9.22 5.11
CA ALA A 36 -19.95 -8.16 4.92
C ALA A 36 -20.54 -6.76 5.12
N ASN A 37 -21.81 -6.57 4.74
CA ASN A 37 -22.53 -5.31 4.91
C ASN A 37 -23.17 -5.11 6.29
N ALA A 38 -22.96 -6.03 7.24
CA ALA A 38 -23.55 -5.94 8.57
C ALA A 38 -23.14 -4.61 9.23
N PRO A 39 -24.12 -3.77 9.66
CA PRO A 39 -23.81 -2.47 10.22
C PRO A 39 -23.17 -2.62 11.60
N THR A 40 -22.07 -1.93 11.81
CA THR A 40 -21.36 -1.90 13.09
C THR A 40 -21.87 -0.77 13.99
N ALA A 41 -21.51 -0.80 15.28
CA ALA A 41 -21.83 0.30 16.20
C ALA A 41 -21.05 1.60 15.91
N PHE A 42 -20.08 1.58 14.99
CA PHE A 42 -19.31 2.76 14.59
C PHE A 42 -19.96 3.44 13.39
N THR A 43 -20.17 4.75 13.47
CA THR A 43 -20.79 5.54 12.40
C THR A 43 -19.80 6.49 11.74
N SER A 44 -19.94 6.68 10.43
CA SER A 44 -19.23 7.71 9.68
C SER A 44 -19.68 9.10 10.14
N LYS A 45 -18.72 9.96 10.48
CA LYS A 45 -19.00 11.36 10.83
C LYS A 45 -19.48 12.21 9.64
N GLN A 46 -19.28 11.73 8.41
CA GLN A 46 -19.67 12.45 7.19
C GLN A 46 -21.10 12.11 6.77
N SER A 47 -21.45 10.82 6.77
CA SER A 47 -22.76 10.35 6.31
C SER A 47 -23.74 10.02 7.43
N GLY A 48 -23.25 9.92 8.68
CA GLY A 48 -24.03 9.46 9.83
C GLY A 48 -24.35 7.96 9.79
N ARG A 49 -23.89 7.23 8.77
CA ARG A 49 -24.22 5.81 8.57
C ARG A 49 -23.24 4.89 9.30
N PRO A 50 -23.71 3.75 9.84
CA PRO A 50 -22.85 2.69 10.34
C PRO A 50 -21.82 2.21 9.33
N TYR A 51 -20.58 1.96 9.77
CA TYR A 51 -19.58 1.27 8.95
C TYR A 51 -19.99 -0.20 8.79
N PRO A 52 -19.85 -0.80 7.59
CA PRO A 52 -20.06 -2.23 7.39
C PRO A 52 -18.93 -3.03 8.04
N LEU A 53 -19.19 -4.28 8.42
CA LEU A 53 -18.20 -5.18 9.01
C LEU A 53 -16.98 -5.39 8.11
N SER A 54 -17.17 -5.40 6.79
CA SER A 54 -16.07 -5.49 5.82
C SER A 54 -15.08 -4.34 5.88
N ALA A 55 -15.44 -3.19 6.47
CA ALA A 55 -14.50 -2.09 6.68
C ALA A 55 -13.37 -2.45 7.65
N ALA A 56 -13.49 -3.54 8.42
CA ALA A 56 -12.43 -4.06 9.28
C ALA A 56 -11.23 -4.60 8.48
N ASP A 57 -11.45 -5.15 7.28
CA ASP A 57 -10.38 -5.56 6.36
C ASP A 57 -9.57 -4.34 5.86
N ALA A 58 -10.23 -3.18 5.83
CA ALA A 58 -9.70 -1.93 5.31
C ALA A 58 -9.19 -0.96 6.40
N ALA A 59 -9.08 -1.37 7.66
CA ALA A 59 -8.76 -0.46 8.77
C ALA A 59 -7.24 -0.41 9.10
N PRO A 60 -6.51 0.65 8.67
CA PRO A 60 -5.36 1.12 9.43
C PRO A 60 -5.85 1.81 10.71
N SER A 61 -5.03 1.73 11.76
CA SER A 61 -5.23 2.36 13.07
C SER A 61 -6.01 3.69 13.02
N ALA A 62 -7.10 3.77 13.79
CA ALA A 62 -8.06 4.87 13.81
C ALA A 62 -7.41 6.23 14.13
N ALA A 63 -6.94 6.94 13.12
CA ALA A 63 -6.73 8.40 13.10
C ALA A 63 -6.40 8.88 11.67
N GLY A 64 -7.39 9.00 10.79
CA GLY A 64 -7.19 9.64 9.48
C GLY A 64 -8.39 9.48 8.56
N ARG A 65 -8.93 10.58 8.07
CA ARG A 65 -10.21 10.70 7.33
C ARG A 65 -10.11 10.13 5.91
N GLY A 66 -11.15 9.41 5.48
CA GLY A 66 -11.22 8.68 4.19
C GLY A 66 -11.93 9.40 3.03
N HIS A 67 -12.16 8.64 1.96
CA HIS A 67 -13.09 8.94 0.85
C HIS A 67 -13.81 7.66 0.39
N GLU A 68 -15.10 7.81 0.08
CA GLU A 68 -16.09 6.78 -0.32
C GLU A 68 -16.09 6.59 -1.87
N PRO A 69 -16.40 5.39 -2.43
CA PRO A 69 -16.47 5.20 -3.87
C PRO A 69 -17.85 5.57 -4.42
N SER A 70 -17.90 6.31 -5.53
CA SER A 70 -19.14 6.59 -6.26
C SER A 70 -19.10 5.90 -7.63
N SER A 71 -20.03 4.96 -7.84
CA SER A 71 -20.25 4.29 -9.11
C SER A 71 -20.94 5.22 -10.10
N THR A 72 -20.35 5.46 -11.28
CA THR A 72 -21.10 5.62 -12.53
C THR A 72 -20.23 5.29 -13.75
N ALA A 73 -20.80 4.42 -14.60
CA ALA A 73 -20.54 4.19 -16.02
C ALA A 73 -19.09 3.87 -16.48
N ALA A 74 -18.90 2.59 -16.82
CA ALA A 74 -17.76 2.05 -17.54
C ALA A 74 -17.52 2.77 -18.87
N VAL A 75 -16.30 3.30 -19.04
CA VAL A 75 -15.68 3.47 -20.35
C VAL A 75 -14.35 2.72 -20.31
N SER A 76 -14.33 1.57 -20.99
CA SER A 76 -13.18 0.68 -21.14
C SER A 76 -12.00 1.45 -21.73
N LEU A 77 -11.05 1.82 -20.87
CA LEU A 77 -9.66 1.99 -21.28
C LEU A 77 -9.02 0.63 -21.10
N SER A 78 -8.57 0.07 -22.21
CA SER A 78 -7.79 -1.16 -22.30
C SER A 78 -6.73 -1.19 -21.20
N ASN A 79 -6.93 -2.04 -20.19
CA ASN A 79 -5.83 -2.51 -19.35
C ASN A 79 -4.75 -3.00 -20.31
N PRO A 80 -3.52 -2.45 -20.29
CA PRO A 80 -2.41 -3.22 -20.82
C PRO A 80 -2.40 -4.50 -19.99
N LYS A 81 -2.67 -5.62 -20.66
CA LYS A 81 -2.50 -6.96 -20.11
C LYS A 81 -1.13 -6.96 -19.46
N LEU A 82 -1.08 -7.18 -18.15
CA LEU A 82 0.16 -7.48 -17.47
C LEU A 82 0.61 -8.80 -18.10
N ASP A 83 1.47 -8.73 -19.10
CA ASP A 83 2.19 -9.90 -19.57
C ASP A 83 2.83 -10.54 -18.34
N LYS A 84 2.64 -11.85 -18.20
CA LYS A 84 3.08 -12.69 -17.08
C LYS A 84 4.61 -12.77 -17.02
N HIS A 85 5.30 -11.65 -17.02
CA HIS A 85 6.69 -11.58 -16.66
C HIS A 85 6.72 -11.80 -15.15
N GLY A 86 7.04 -13.04 -14.76
CA GLY A 86 7.50 -13.30 -13.40
C GLY A 86 8.62 -12.34 -13.06
N LEU A 87 8.85 -12.12 -11.77
CA LEU A 87 9.82 -11.19 -11.21
C LEU A 87 11.30 -11.51 -11.56
N GLY A 88 11.55 -12.32 -12.59
CA GLY A 88 12.80 -13.01 -12.89
C GLY A 88 13.37 -12.82 -14.29
N ASP A 89 12.81 -11.97 -15.16
CA ASP A 89 13.46 -11.65 -16.45
C ASP A 89 13.50 -10.13 -16.67
N GLY A 90 14.65 -9.50 -16.35
CA GLY A 90 14.92 -8.08 -16.59
C GLY A 90 14.03 -7.04 -15.87
N PHE A 91 12.97 -7.46 -15.19
CA PHE A 91 12.03 -6.60 -14.49
C PHE A 91 12.57 -6.22 -13.11
N VAL A 92 13.08 -4.99 -12.98
CA VAL A 92 13.47 -4.43 -11.68
C VAL A 92 12.32 -3.57 -11.15
N PRO A 93 11.57 -3.99 -10.12
CA PRO A 93 10.46 -3.21 -9.55
C PRO A 93 10.92 -1.87 -8.97
N ILE A 94 10.08 -0.84 -9.09
CA ILE A 94 10.28 0.50 -8.51
C ILE A 94 9.37 0.70 -7.31
N ILE A 95 9.96 1.19 -6.22
CA ILE A 95 9.26 1.76 -5.06
C ILE A 95 9.41 3.28 -5.13
N LEU A 96 8.30 4.01 -5.09
CA LEU A 96 8.33 5.47 -4.99
C LEU A 96 8.25 5.92 -3.54
N VAL A 97 9.14 6.83 -3.15
CA VAL A 97 9.10 7.51 -1.85
C VAL A 97 8.87 9.01 -2.03
N PRO A 98 8.27 9.71 -1.05
CA PRO A 98 8.13 11.15 -1.13
C PRO A 98 9.49 11.86 -1.19
N SER A 99 9.62 12.85 -2.07
CA SER A 99 10.76 13.79 -2.04
C SER A 99 10.58 14.91 -1.00
N ALA A 100 9.47 14.93 -0.26
CA ALA A 100 9.21 15.94 0.75
C ALA A 100 10.09 15.75 1.98
N SER A 101 10.74 16.84 2.40
CA SER A 101 11.41 16.95 3.69
C SER A 101 10.42 16.69 4.84
N GLN A 102 10.91 16.10 5.93
CA GLN A 102 10.14 15.73 7.14
C GLN A 102 9.22 14.49 7.02
N THR A 103 9.30 13.72 5.94
CA THR A 103 8.66 12.39 5.91
C THR A 103 9.49 11.36 6.67
N LEU A 104 8.81 10.35 7.24
CA LEU A 104 9.48 9.29 8.00
C LEU A 104 10.42 8.47 7.12
N ILE A 105 9.97 8.11 5.91
CA ILE A 105 10.73 7.31 4.94
C ILE A 105 10.98 8.16 3.70
N THR A 106 12.27 8.35 3.38
CA THR A 106 12.77 9.09 2.21
C THR A 106 13.80 8.25 1.48
N ILE A 107 14.28 8.75 0.34
CA ILE A 107 15.39 8.12 -0.38
C ILE A 107 16.67 7.98 0.46
N TYR A 108 16.82 8.74 1.55
CA TYR A 108 18.02 8.74 2.39
C TYR A 108 18.07 7.59 3.40
N ASN A 109 16.92 7.09 3.86
CA ASN A 109 16.84 6.08 4.93
C ASN A 109 16.03 4.83 4.54
N VAL A 110 15.41 4.81 3.36
CA VAL A 110 14.59 3.69 2.88
C VAL A 110 15.35 2.36 2.87
N ARG A 111 16.66 2.39 2.60
CA ARG A 111 17.49 1.19 2.58
C ARG A 111 17.63 0.60 3.98
N ASP A 112 18.02 1.41 4.96
CA ASP A 112 18.11 0.97 6.36
C ASP A 112 16.78 0.38 6.84
N PHE A 113 15.67 1.03 6.46
CA PHE A 113 14.34 0.61 6.87
C PHE A 113 13.88 -0.71 6.21
N LEU A 114 14.04 -0.86 4.89
CA LEU A 114 13.50 -2.00 4.14
C LEU A 114 14.45 -3.20 4.02
N GLU A 115 15.77 -2.96 4.03
CA GLU A 115 16.81 -3.99 3.91
C GLU A 115 17.32 -4.42 5.29
N ASP A 116 17.72 -3.46 6.13
CA ASP A 116 18.32 -3.74 7.44
C ASP A 116 17.29 -3.84 8.57
N PHE A 117 16.03 -3.49 8.30
CA PHE A 117 14.94 -3.44 9.29
C PHE A 117 15.22 -2.49 10.47
N VAL A 118 16.02 -1.44 10.23
CA VAL A 118 16.38 -0.43 11.21
C VAL A 118 15.83 0.93 10.77
N PHE A 119 15.05 1.56 11.65
CA PHE A 119 14.63 2.94 11.41
C PHE A 119 15.71 3.92 11.86
N VAL A 120 16.27 4.67 10.90
CA VAL A 120 17.11 5.85 11.17
C VAL A 120 16.39 7.09 10.66
N PRO A 121 16.23 8.16 11.48
CA PRO A 121 15.62 9.40 11.02
C PRO A 121 16.30 9.97 9.77
N SER A 122 15.49 10.40 8.79
CA SER A 122 16.00 10.95 7.53
C SER A 122 16.95 12.13 7.73
N ASP A 123 16.71 12.98 8.73
CA ASP A 123 17.55 14.14 9.03
C ASP A 123 18.97 13.73 9.43
N ASP A 124 19.13 12.63 10.17
CA ASP A 124 20.45 12.13 10.57
C ASP A 124 21.22 11.60 9.35
N LYS A 125 20.53 10.92 8.43
CA LYS A 125 21.12 10.48 7.14
C LYS A 125 21.51 11.66 6.26
N MET A 126 20.67 12.69 6.18
CA MET A 126 20.97 13.91 5.43
C MET A 126 22.17 14.68 6.01
N ARG A 127 22.28 14.75 7.34
CA ARG A 127 23.45 15.35 8.02
C ARG A 127 24.72 14.55 7.75
N ALA A 128 24.66 13.22 7.79
CA ALA A 128 25.79 12.36 7.47
C ALA A 128 26.23 12.48 6.00
N MET A 129 25.29 12.70 5.08
CA MET A 129 25.57 12.94 3.65
C MET A 129 25.84 14.41 3.30
N LYS A 130 26.02 15.30 4.28
CA LYS A 130 26.24 16.73 4.02
C LYS A 130 27.45 16.92 3.10
N GLY A 131 27.24 17.60 1.96
CA GLY A 131 28.27 17.85 0.95
C GLY A 131 28.31 16.80 -0.18
N SER A 132 27.53 15.73 -0.08
CA SER A 132 27.30 14.78 -1.18
C SER A 132 25.99 15.11 -1.91
N PRO A 133 25.89 14.83 -3.23
CA PRO A 133 24.64 15.01 -3.96
C PRO A 133 23.57 14.05 -3.43
N LYS A 134 22.31 14.50 -3.44
CA LYS A 134 21.16 13.66 -3.13
C LYS A 134 21.12 12.46 -4.08
N PRO A 135 20.96 11.22 -3.57
CA PRO A 135 20.79 10.04 -4.43
C PRO A 135 19.59 10.23 -5.38
N GLU A 136 19.77 9.88 -6.65
CA GLU A 136 18.67 9.85 -7.62
C GLU A 136 17.89 8.53 -7.55
N CYS A 137 18.62 7.45 -7.30
CA CYS A 137 18.10 6.09 -7.19
C CYS A 137 18.87 5.36 -6.09
N VAL A 138 18.15 4.54 -5.32
CA VAL A 138 18.74 3.62 -4.34
C VAL A 138 18.29 2.20 -4.68
N THR A 139 19.23 1.27 -4.80
CA THR A 139 18.91 -0.14 -5.01
C THR A 139 18.93 -0.87 -3.68
N LEU A 140 17.88 -1.66 -3.40
CA LEU A 140 17.80 -2.54 -2.24
C LEU A 140 17.56 -3.98 -2.68
N HIS A 141 18.03 -4.94 -1.88
CA HIS A 141 17.94 -6.36 -2.19
C HIS A 141 17.10 -7.09 -1.14
N LYS A 142 16.03 -7.76 -1.58
CA LYS A 142 15.18 -8.56 -0.70
C LYS A 142 15.41 -10.04 -0.98
N LYS A 143 15.94 -10.76 0.01
CA LYS A 143 16.24 -12.20 -0.10
C LYS A 143 14.99 -13.08 -0.18
N HIS A 144 13.92 -12.66 0.49
CA HIS A 144 12.66 -13.39 0.54
C HIS A 144 11.55 -12.50 -0.02
N VAL A 145 11.20 -12.71 -1.28
CA VAL A 145 10.02 -12.14 -1.92
C VAL A 145 9.12 -13.29 -2.32
N ARG A 146 7.86 -13.27 -1.89
CA ARG A 146 6.91 -14.32 -2.21
C ARG A 146 6.72 -14.39 -3.73
N GLY A 147 6.76 -15.59 -4.29
CA GLY A 147 6.64 -15.80 -5.74
C GLY A 147 7.93 -15.54 -6.54
N ALA A 148 9.04 -15.15 -5.90
CA ALA A 148 10.34 -15.05 -6.54
C ALA A 148 11.16 -16.34 -6.34
N ALA A 149 11.91 -16.74 -7.36
CA ALA A 149 12.82 -17.90 -7.30
C ALA A 149 14.17 -17.59 -6.61
N GLY A 150 14.38 -16.34 -6.19
CA GLY A 150 15.63 -15.89 -5.58
C GLY A 150 15.55 -14.43 -5.09
N PRO A 151 16.69 -13.86 -4.66
CA PRO A 151 16.75 -12.47 -4.23
C PRO A 151 16.31 -11.52 -5.34
N VAL A 152 15.51 -10.51 -4.97
CA VAL A 152 14.98 -9.50 -5.89
C VAL A 152 15.59 -8.15 -5.57
N ALA A 153 16.08 -7.46 -6.60
CA ALA A 153 16.49 -6.07 -6.50
C ALA A 153 15.28 -5.16 -6.72
N PHE A 154 15.18 -4.10 -5.93
CA PHE A 154 14.21 -3.02 -6.12
C PHE A 154 14.96 -1.71 -6.31
N GLU A 155 14.47 -0.87 -7.21
CA GLU A 155 14.87 0.53 -7.32
C GLU A 155 13.96 1.38 -6.44
N VAL A 156 14.54 2.33 -5.70
CA VAL A 156 13.80 3.37 -5.00
C VAL A 156 14.09 4.70 -5.65
N ARG A 157 13.03 5.41 -6.04
CA ARG A 157 13.10 6.73 -6.66
C ARG A 157 12.15 7.68 -5.93
N ASP A 158 12.42 8.98 -6.01
CA ASP A 158 11.61 10.00 -5.31
C ASP A 158 11.17 11.18 -6.20
N LYS A 159 11.57 11.16 -7.48
CA LYS A 159 11.19 12.15 -8.49
C LYS A 159 10.25 11.52 -9.52
N PRO A 160 8.92 11.54 -9.31
CA PRO A 160 7.96 11.04 -10.29
C PRO A 160 8.14 11.64 -11.69
N ALA A 161 8.53 12.92 -11.77
CA ALA A 161 8.74 13.63 -13.02
C ALA A 161 9.90 13.08 -13.89
N SER A 162 10.82 12.27 -13.34
CA SER A 162 11.86 11.62 -14.14
C SER A 162 11.45 10.25 -14.68
N LEU A 163 10.30 9.72 -14.28
CA LEU A 163 9.83 8.41 -14.72
C LEU A 163 9.23 8.45 -16.13
N LYS A 164 9.69 7.52 -16.97
CA LYS A 164 9.11 7.25 -18.29
C LYS A 164 7.93 6.28 -18.19
N ALA A 165 7.17 6.10 -19.27
CA ALA A 165 6.03 5.17 -19.31
C ALA A 165 6.40 3.75 -18.84
N ASP A 166 7.56 3.24 -19.29
CA ASP A 166 8.06 1.91 -18.87
C ASP A 166 8.43 1.88 -17.38
N ASP A 167 8.97 2.98 -16.84
CA ASP A 167 9.26 3.07 -15.40
C ASP A 167 7.96 3.03 -14.58
N TRP A 168 6.93 3.75 -15.02
CA TRP A 168 5.60 3.72 -14.40
C TRP A 168 4.93 2.35 -14.47
N ALA A 169 5.25 1.53 -15.47
CA ALA A 169 4.82 0.13 -15.52
C ALA A 169 5.52 -0.75 -14.48
N ARG A 170 6.73 -0.36 -14.02
CA ARG A 170 7.50 -1.07 -12.99
C ARG A 170 7.23 -0.59 -11.57
N VAL A 171 6.45 0.49 -11.36
CA VAL A 171 6.10 0.95 -10.02
C VAL A 171 5.15 -0.05 -9.35
N VAL A 172 5.63 -0.67 -8.27
CA VAL A 172 4.88 -1.71 -7.52
C VAL A 172 4.43 -1.26 -6.13
N ALA A 173 5.02 -0.18 -5.60
CA ALA A 173 4.66 0.38 -4.30
C ALA A 173 4.97 1.87 -4.24
N VAL A 174 4.21 2.59 -3.42
CA VAL A 174 4.36 4.03 -3.22
C VAL A 174 4.15 4.37 -1.75
N PHE A 175 5.12 5.06 -1.13
CA PHE A 175 4.93 5.73 0.16
C PHE A 175 4.24 7.07 -0.06
N VAL A 176 3.17 7.33 0.68
CA VAL A 176 2.30 8.49 0.48
C VAL A 176 2.32 9.44 1.67
N LEU A 177 2.25 10.73 1.37
CA LEU A 177 2.06 11.84 2.29
C LEU A 177 0.59 12.04 2.69
N GLY A 178 -0.34 11.49 1.91
CA GLY A 178 -1.77 11.77 2.02
C GLY A 178 -2.15 13.18 1.55
N LYS A 179 -1.32 13.83 0.73
CA LYS A 179 -1.63 15.12 0.10
C LYS A 179 -1.92 14.93 -1.38
N GLU A 180 -3.05 15.44 -1.87
CA GLU A 180 -3.47 15.30 -3.27
C GLU A 180 -2.41 15.77 -4.28
N TRP A 181 -1.72 16.86 -3.95
CA TRP A 181 -0.67 17.42 -4.81
C TRP A 181 0.48 16.45 -5.08
N GLN A 182 0.70 15.43 -4.23
CA GLN A 182 1.74 14.42 -4.44
C GLN A 182 1.56 13.71 -5.79
N PHE A 183 0.31 13.47 -6.17
CA PHE A 183 -0.06 12.68 -7.36
C PHE A 183 -0.28 13.56 -8.59
N LYS A 184 0.01 14.86 -8.49
CA LYS A 184 -0.10 15.76 -9.62
C LYS A 184 0.82 15.29 -10.75
N ASP A 185 0.28 15.28 -11.97
CA ASP A 185 0.99 14.90 -13.19
C ASP A 185 1.40 13.40 -13.27
N TRP A 186 0.81 12.55 -12.42
CA TRP A 186 1.00 11.10 -12.51
C TRP A 186 0.10 10.51 -13.61
N PRO A 187 0.51 9.40 -14.27
CA PRO A 187 -0.23 8.84 -15.42
C PRO A 187 -1.50 8.06 -15.02
N PHE A 188 -2.04 8.27 -13.82
CA PHE A 188 -3.17 7.53 -13.27
C PHE A 188 -4.40 8.42 -13.14
N LYS A 189 -5.58 7.88 -13.46
CA LYS A 189 -6.84 8.62 -13.39
C LYS A 189 -7.37 8.75 -11.96
N GLY A 190 -7.17 7.72 -11.13
CA GLY A 190 -7.44 7.75 -9.70
C GLY A 190 -6.25 7.24 -8.88
N HIS A 191 -6.13 7.71 -7.63
CA HIS A 191 -5.05 7.27 -6.73
C HIS A 191 -5.11 5.76 -6.46
N VAL A 192 -6.30 5.16 -6.53
CA VAL A 192 -6.52 3.71 -6.35
C VAL A 192 -5.86 2.89 -7.46
N ASP A 193 -5.77 3.44 -8.68
CA ASP A 193 -5.15 2.74 -9.83
C ASP A 193 -3.65 2.47 -9.61
N ILE A 194 -3.01 3.23 -8.71
CA ILE A 194 -1.62 3.02 -8.30
C ILE A 194 -1.49 1.71 -7.49
N PHE A 195 -2.46 1.42 -6.63
CA PHE A 195 -2.43 0.31 -5.68
C PHE A 195 -3.05 -0.98 -6.25
N ASN A 196 -3.87 -0.87 -7.30
CA ASN A 196 -4.46 -2.01 -8.00
C ASN A 196 -3.46 -2.77 -8.89
N LYS A 197 -2.22 -2.27 -9.04
CA LYS A 197 -1.12 -2.94 -9.76
C LYS A 197 -0.30 -3.89 -8.88
N GLY A 198 -0.72 -4.13 -7.64
CA GLY A 198 0.02 -4.92 -6.66
C GLY A 198 0.43 -6.29 -7.23
N LEU A 199 1.73 -6.58 -7.16
CA LEU A 199 2.22 -7.96 -7.23
C LEU A 199 1.43 -8.78 -6.21
N PRO A 200 0.96 -10.00 -6.56
CA PRO A 200 0.28 -10.85 -5.59
C PRO A 200 1.21 -11.05 -4.37
N LEU A 201 0.79 -10.49 -3.23
CA LEU A 201 1.47 -10.66 -1.93
C LEU A 201 1.25 -12.04 -1.36
#